data_AF-A0A955SW56-F1
#
_entry.id   AF-A0A955SW56-F1
#
_cell.length_a   1.000
_cell.length_b   1.000
_cell.length_c   1.000
_cell.angle_alpha   90.00
_cell.angle_beta   90.00
_cell.angle_gamma   90.00
#
_symmetry.space_group_name_H-M   'P 1'
#
loop_
_entity.id
_entity.type
_entity.pdbx_description
1 polymer ?
#
loop_
_entity_poly.entity_id
_entity_poly.type
_entity_poly.pdbx_seq_one_letter_code
_entity_poly.pdbx_strand_id
1 'polypeptide(L)'
;MRWKSDDTYCFASFWFLRILGLAYLSAFLSLWVQLDGLIGSRGILPAQDFIEAVRNLFGDRLLTEGIWAAPSVFLFGSSDSVLHWGCALGSFLSGLFIIGFAPNLTALALWILYLSFTTVAGTFFGFQWDNLLLEMGFLAIFLPPLRVC
;
A
#
# COMPACT_ATOMS: atom_id res chain seq x y z
N MET A 1 -15.25 37.46 -8.24
CA MET A 1 -15.84 36.28 -8.92
C MET A 1 -15.44 35.05 -8.12
N ARG A 2 -16.21 34.74 -7.07
CA ARG A 2 -15.92 33.66 -6.10
C ARG A 2 -16.54 32.40 -6.70
N TRP A 3 -15.69 31.49 -7.15
CA TRP A 3 -16.10 30.32 -7.91
C TRP A 3 -17.08 29.47 -7.10
N LYS A 4 -18.19 29.11 -7.72
CA LYS A 4 -19.12 28.07 -7.23
C LYS A 4 -18.48 26.66 -7.26
N SER A 5 -17.19 26.59 -7.58
CA SER A 5 -16.39 25.38 -7.82
C SER A 5 -15.86 24.74 -6.55
N ASP A 6 -15.78 25.50 -5.45
CA ASP A 6 -15.23 24.99 -4.19
C ASP A 6 -16.09 23.81 -3.70
N ASP A 7 -17.42 23.96 -3.68
CA ASP A 7 -18.34 22.90 -3.25
C ASP A 7 -18.23 21.62 -4.10
N THR A 8 -18.14 21.76 -5.43
CA THR A 8 -18.03 20.61 -6.35
C THR A 8 -16.70 19.88 -6.17
N TYR A 9 -15.60 20.62 -6.01
CA TYR A 9 -14.28 20.04 -5.79
C TYR A 9 -14.21 19.29 -4.45
N CYS A 10 -14.74 19.89 -3.40
CA CYS A 10 -14.77 19.30 -2.07
C CYS A 10 -15.65 18.04 -2.04
N PHE A 11 -16.80 18.07 -2.72
CA PHE A 11 -17.66 16.90 -2.88
C PHE A 11 -16.97 15.76 -3.64
N ALA A 12 -16.31 16.08 -4.77
CA ALA A 12 -15.59 15.09 -5.57
C ALA A 12 -14.42 14.47 -4.78
N SER A 13 -13.61 15.30 -4.13
CA SER A 13 -12.47 14.86 -3.30
C SER A 13 -12.93 14.02 -2.12
N PHE A 14 -14.05 14.39 -1.49
CA PHE A 14 -14.65 13.65 -0.38
C PHE A 14 -15.00 12.22 -0.76
N TRP A 15 -15.69 12.03 -1.89
CA TRP A 15 -16.08 10.70 -2.36
C TRP A 15 -14.91 9.93 -2.94
N PHE A 16 -14.03 10.61 -3.68
CA PHE A 16 -12.83 10.01 -4.25
C PHE A 16 -11.97 9.33 -3.18
N LEU A 17 -11.64 10.03 -2.09
CA LEU A 17 -10.80 9.48 -1.02
C LEU A 17 -11.45 8.27 -0.33
N ARG A 18 -12.78 8.28 -0.17
CA ARG A 18 -13.54 7.16 0.44
C ARG A 18 -13.57 5.94 -0.45
N ILE A 19 -13.84 6.14 -1.73
CA ILE A 19 -13.85 5.04 -2.72
C ILE A 19 -12.44 4.46 -2.84
N LEU A 20 -11.40 5.31 -2.86
CA LEU A 20 -10.01 4.86 -2.87
C LEU A 20 -9.68 4.06 -1.60
N GLY A 21 -10.13 4.50 -0.42
CA GLY A 21 -9.97 3.75 0.82
C GLY A 21 -10.70 2.41 0.83
N LEU A 22 -11.89 2.33 0.25
CA LEU A 22 -12.62 1.07 0.07
C LEU A 22 -11.88 0.13 -0.90
N ALA A 23 -11.25 0.67 -1.94
CA ALA A 23 -10.43 -0.11 -2.86
C ALA A 23 -9.20 -0.70 -2.14
N TYR A 24 -8.49 0.11 -1.34
CA TYR A 24 -7.40 -0.38 -0.49
C TYR A 24 -7.87 -1.45 0.49
N LEU A 25 -8.98 -1.21 1.21
CA LEU A 25 -9.53 -2.18 2.15
C LEU A 25 -9.85 -3.51 1.47
N SER A 26 -10.50 -3.45 0.30
CA SER A 26 -10.83 -4.63 -0.48
C SER A 26 -9.58 -5.37 -0.94
N ALA A 27 -8.55 -4.65 -1.37
CA ALA A 27 -7.27 -5.24 -1.78
C ALA A 27 -6.56 -5.93 -0.62
N PHE A 28 -6.45 -5.30 0.55
CA PHE A 28 -5.82 -5.90 1.73
C PHE A 28 -6.58 -7.11 2.26
N LEU A 29 -7.92 -7.07 2.30
CA LEU A 29 -8.72 -8.22 2.74
C LEU A 29 -8.63 -9.38 1.73
N SER A 30 -8.66 -9.07 0.44
CA SER A 30 -8.47 -10.06 -0.63
C SER A 30 -7.09 -10.73 -0.55
N LEU A 31 -6.04 -9.93 -0.34
CA LEU A 31 -4.69 -10.41 -0.12
C LEU A 31 -4.62 -11.29 1.13
N TRP A 32 -5.20 -10.85 2.24
CA TRP A 32 -5.11 -11.58 3.51
C TRP A 32 -5.63 -13.02 3.39
N VAL A 33 -6.75 -13.23 2.70
CA VAL A 33 -7.30 -14.59 2.48
C VAL A 33 -6.37 -15.45 1.62
N GLN A 34 -5.61 -14.84 0.71
CA GLN A 34 -4.73 -15.54 -0.22
C GLN A 34 -3.26 -15.61 0.25
N LEU A 35 -2.92 -14.92 1.34
CA LEU A 35 -1.56 -14.67 1.78
C LEU A 35 -0.76 -15.97 1.93
N ASP A 36 -1.30 -16.92 2.68
CA ASP A 36 -0.64 -18.19 2.99
C ASP A 36 -0.35 -19.01 1.71
N GLY A 37 -1.26 -18.95 0.74
CA GLY A 37 -1.14 -19.69 -0.51
C GLY A 37 -0.23 -19.01 -1.54
N LEU A 38 -0.16 -17.67 -1.54
CA LEU A 38 0.64 -16.92 -2.51
C LEU A 38 2.05 -16.66 -2.00
N ILE A 39 2.19 -15.93 -0.90
CA ILE A 39 3.47 -15.33 -0.46
C ILE A 39 3.95 -15.80 0.92
N GLY A 40 3.16 -16.63 1.61
CA GLY A 40 3.59 -17.27 2.86
C GLY A 40 4.76 -18.23 2.65
N SER A 41 5.38 -18.68 3.73
CA SER A 41 6.52 -19.62 3.72
C SER A 41 6.28 -20.93 2.96
N ARG A 42 5.03 -21.37 2.81
CA ARG A 42 4.61 -22.55 2.05
C ARG A 42 3.79 -22.19 0.79
N GLY A 43 3.82 -20.92 0.40
CA GLY A 43 3.09 -20.41 -0.75
C GLY A 43 3.76 -20.74 -2.08
N ILE A 44 3.12 -20.33 -3.16
CA ILE A 44 3.61 -20.51 -4.53
C ILE A 44 4.89 -19.69 -4.77
N LEU A 45 4.95 -18.48 -4.22
CA LEU A 45 6.07 -17.56 -4.35
C LEU A 45 6.40 -16.95 -2.97
N PRO A 46 7.11 -17.69 -2.10
CA PRO A 46 7.41 -17.24 -0.76
C PRO A 46 8.12 -15.89 -0.74
N ALA A 47 7.57 -14.94 0.02
CA ALA A 47 8.14 -13.63 0.25
C ALA A 47 9.59 -13.69 0.78
N GLN A 48 9.85 -14.71 1.60
CA GLN A 48 11.15 -14.94 2.24
C GLN A 48 12.24 -15.20 1.20
N ASP A 49 11.97 -16.04 0.21
CA ASP A 49 12.93 -16.36 -0.86
C ASP A 49 13.33 -15.11 -1.65
N PHE A 50 12.37 -14.26 -1.99
CA PHE A 50 12.64 -12.99 -2.67
C PHE A 50 13.51 -12.05 -1.81
N ILE A 51 13.16 -11.89 -0.54
CA ILE A 51 13.87 -10.98 0.37
C ILE A 51 15.28 -11.50 0.68
N GLU A 52 15.44 -12.82 0.84
CA GLU A 52 16.75 -13.45 1.00
C GLU A 52 17.61 -13.29 -0.26
N ALA A 53 17.04 -13.44 -1.46
CA ALA A 53 17.74 -13.17 -2.71
C ALA A 53 18.23 -11.71 -2.78
N VAL A 54 17.38 -10.73 -2.45
CA VAL A 54 17.77 -9.31 -2.39
C VAL A 54 18.86 -9.08 -1.34
N ARG A 55 18.73 -9.68 -0.15
CA ARG A 55 19.75 -9.59 0.92
C ARG A 55 21.10 -10.16 0.48
N ASN A 56 21.11 -11.30 -0.19
CA ASN A 56 22.33 -11.94 -0.69
C ASN A 56 22.99 -11.13 -1.81
N LEU A 57 22.21 -10.45 -2.65
CA LEU A 57 22.73 -9.61 -3.73
C LEU A 57 23.37 -8.31 -3.24
N PHE A 58 22.76 -7.64 -2.26
CA PHE A 58 23.20 -6.31 -1.82
C PHE A 58 24.03 -6.30 -0.54
N GLY A 59 23.91 -7.33 0.32
CA GLY A 59 24.66 -7.43 1.58
C GLY A 59 24.57 -6.15 2.42
N ASP A 60 25.72 -5.57 2.75
CA ASP A 60 25.82 -4.32 3.53
C ASP A 60 25.18 -3.10 2.83
N ARG A 61 24.98 -3.17 1.50
CA ARG A 61 24.36 -2.11 0.69
C ARG A 61 22.86 -2.25 0.57
N LEU A 62 22.24 -3.17 1.32
CA LEU A 62 20.80 -3.41 1.27
C LEU A 62 19.98 -2.14 1.52
N LEU A 63 20.38 -1.33 2.50
CA LEU A 63 19.65 -0.12 2.89
C LEU A 63 19.94 1.08 1.98
N THR A 64 21.04 1.07 1.22
CA THR A 64 21.42 2.17 0.34
C THR A 64 21.05 1.92 -1.12
N GLU A 65 21.25 0.70 -1.62
CA GLU A 65 21.01 0.30 -3.01
C GLU A 65 19.84 -0.68 -3.12
N GLY A 66 19.76 -1.66 -2.20
CA GLY A 66 18.72 -2.69 -2.23
C GLY A 66 17.30 -2.13 -2.08
N ILE A 67 17.12 -1.07 -1.30
CA ILE A 67 15.81 -0.42 -1.11
C ILE A 67 15.29 0.25 -2.39
N TRP A 68 16.18 0.65 -3.31
CA TRP A 68 15.78 1.20 -4.62
C TRP A 68 15.43 0.08 -5.61
N ALA A 69 16.09 -1.07 -5.49
CA ALA A 69 15.80 -2.23 -6.32
C ALA A 69 14.50 -2.94 -5.89
N ALA A 70 14.24 -3.00 -4.59
CA ALA A 70 13.08 -3.65 -3.99
C ALA A 70 12.52 -2.81 -2.84
N PRO A 71 11.75 -1.75 -3.13
CA PRO A 71 11.20 -0.86 -2.11
C PRO A 71 10.14 -1.57 -1.26
N SER A 72 10.54 -2.11 -0.11
CA SER A 72 9.63 -2.83 0.78
C SER A 72 10.04 -2.72 2.24
N VAL A 73 9.06 -2.48 3.12
CA VAL A 73 9.26 -2.55 4.57
C VAL A 73 9.55 -3.98 5.04
N PHE A 74 9.18 -5.00 4.27
CA PHE A 74 9.44 -6.40 4.61
C PHE A 74 10.92 -6.78 4.48
N LEU A 75 11.76 -5.89 3.90
CA LEU A 75 13.21 -6.06 3.95
C LEU A 75 13.76 -6.15 5.39
N PHE A 76 13.06 -5.63 6.41
CA PHE A 76 13.44 -5.75 7.82
C PHE A 76 13.00 -7.07 8.46
N GLY A 77 11.96 -7.72 7.93
CA GLY A 77 11.43 -8.99 8.43
C GLY A 77 10.29 -9.50 7.55
N SER A 78 10.34 -10.79 7.23
CA SER A 78 9.48 -11.43 6.21
C SER A 78 8.79 -12.70 6.71
N SER A 79 8.69 -12.88 8.03
CA SER A 79 7.97 -14.03 8.59
C SER A 79 6.47 -13.95 8.28
N ASP A 80 5.80 -15.10 8.23
CA ASP A 80 4.36 -15.18 7.91
C ASP A 80 3.53 -14.27 8.85
N SER A 81 3.89 -14.24 10.14
CA SER A 81 3.26 -13.34 11.11
C SER A 81 3.38 -11.87 10.72
N VAL A 82 4.55 -11.44 10.23
CA VAL A 82 4.77 -10.04 9.80
C VAL A 82 3.92 -9.70 8.58
N LEU A 83 3.77 -10.65 7.64
CA LEU A 83 2.91 -10.46 6.46
C LEU A 83 1.44 -10.34 6.88
N HIS A 84 0.96 -11.17 7.81
CA HIS A 84 -0.40 -11.05 8.35
C HIS A 84 -0.61 -9.74 9.11
N TRP A 85 0.37 -9.31 9.92
CA TRP A 85 0.34 -8.00 10.58
C TRP A 85 0.31 -6.86 9.57
N GLY A 86 1.01 -6.99 8.44
CA GLY A 86 0.93 -6.06 7.32
C GLY A 86 -0.48 -5.98 6.74
N CYS A 87 -1.17 -7.10 6.51
CA CYS A 87 -2.55 -7.11 6.04
C CYS A 87 -3.53 -6.50 7.07
N ALA A 88 -3.35 -6.83 8.34
CA ALA A 88 -4.14 -6.26 9.44
C ALA A 88 -3.95 -4.75 9.54
N LEU A 89 -2.71 -4.27 9.49
CA LEU A 89 -2.36 -2.87 9.52
C LEU A 89 -2.92 -2.13 8.30
N GLY A 90 -2.76 -2.69 7.09
CA GLY A 90 -3.31 -2.11 5.86
C GLY A 90 -4.83 -2.00 5.89
N SER A 91 -5.52 -3.03 6.39
CA SER A 91 -6.98 -3.00 6.57
C SER A 91 -7.41 -1.93 7.58
N PHE A 92 -6.70 -1.82 8.71
CA PHE A 92 -6.95 -0.80 9.72
C PHE A 92 -6.72 0.62 9.19
N LEU A 93 -5.57 0.86 8.53
CA LEU A 93 -5.25 2.15 7.90
C LEU A 93 -6.26 2.53 6.82
N SER A 94 -6.78 1.56 6.07
CA SER A 94 -7.83 1.79 5.07
C SER A 94 -9.12 2.28 5.74
N GLY A 95 -9.49 1.70 6.89
CA GLY A 95 -10.60 2.19 7.71
C GLY A 95 -10.39 3.65 8.17
N LEU A 96 -9.19 3.98 8.67
CA LEU A 96 -8.84 5.36 9.06
C LEU A 96 -8.92 6.33 7.88
N PHE A 97 -8.47 5.90 6.71
CA PHE A 97 -8.51 6.72 5.49
C PHE A 97 -9.95 6.98 5.02
N ILE A 98 -10.83 5.97 5.08
CA ILE A 98 -12.26 6.11 4.73
C ILE A 98 -12.96 7.14 5.63
N ILE A 99 -12.69 7.14 6.93
CA ILE A 99 -13.27 8.14 7.86
C ILE A 99 -12.59 9.52 7.76
N GLY A 100 -11.51 9.63 7.01
CA GLY A 100 -10.77 10.89 6.80
C GLY A 100 -9.89 11.30 7.97
N PHE A 101 -9.37 10.34 8.74
CA PHE A 101 -8.41 10.63 9.81
C PHE A 101 -7.02 10.88 9.22
N ALA A 102 -6.50 12.10 9.35
CA ALA A 102 -5.19 12.50 8.83
C ALA A 102 -4.92 12.01 7.37
N PRO A 103 -5.79 12.38 6.40
CA PRO A 103 -5.90 11.69 5.11
C PRO A 103 -4.58 11.55 4.36
N ASN A 104 -3.75 12.60 4.34
CA ASN A 104 -2.46 12.60 3.65
C ASN A 104 -1.46 11.63 4.30
N LEU A 105 -1.42 11.56 5.64
CA LEU A 105 -0.53 10.66 6.37
C LEU A 105 -1.00 9.21 6.25
N THR A 106 -2.30 8.97 6.34
CA THR A 106 -2.87 7.63 6.11
C THR A 106 -2.70 7.17 4.66
N ALA A 107 -2.82 8.07 3.68
CA ALA A 107 -2.55 7.77 2.27
C ALA A 107 -1.08 7.39 2.06
N LEU A 108 -0.15 8.15 2.65
CA LEU A 108 1.28 7.84 2.58
C LEU A 108 1.58 6.47 3.20
N ALA A 109 1.03 6.20 4.39
CA ALA A 109 1.22 4.92 5.07
C ALA A 109 0.65 3.73 4.27
N LEU A 110 -0.57 3.88 3.72
CA LEU A 110 -1.19 2.88 2.85
C LEU A 110 -0.37 2.64 1.59
N TRP A 111 0.11 3.71 0.96
CA TRP A 111 0.91 3.63 -0.25
C TRP A 111 2.23 2.89 0.00
N ILE A 112 2.96 3.23 1.05
CA ILE A 112 4.22 2.54 1.43
C ILE A 112 3.95 1.04 1.67
N LEU A 113 2.89 0.73 2.42
CA LEU A 113 2.59 -0.65 2.79
C LEU A 113 2.13 -1.47 1.59
N TYR A 114 1.29 -0.91 0.71
CA TYR A 114 0.84 -1.57 -0.50
C TYR A 114 2.01 -1.78 -1.48
N LEU A 115 2.87 -0.78 -1.65
CA LEU A 115 4.11 -0.89 -2.44
C LEU A 115 5.02 -2.00 -1.90
N SER A 116 5.06 -2.17 -0.58
CA SER A 116 5.87 -3.21 0.05
C SER A 116 5.36 -4.61 -0.28
N PHE A 117 4.03 -4.81 -0.31
CA PHE A 117 3.43 -6.07 -0.74
C PHE A 117 3.59 -6.31 -2.23
N THR A 118 3.35 -5.30 -3.08
CA THR A 118 3.48 -5.45 -4.53
C THR A 118 4.91 -5.80 -4.93
N THR A 119 5.90 -5.20 -4.25
CA THR A 119 7.32 -5.51 -4.48
C THR A 119 7.65 -6.97 -4.17
N VAL A 120 7.13 -7.51 -3.06
CA VAL A 120 7.50 -8.85 -2.59
C VAL A 120 6.68 -9.96 -3.24
N ALA A 121 5.41 -9.69 -3.56
CA ALA A 121 4.53 -10.62 -4.26
C ALA A 121 4.82 -10.71 -5.77
N GLY A 122 5.64 -9.81 -6.30
CA GLY A 122 6.15 -9.84 -7.66
C GLY A 122 5.04 -9.92 -8.70
N THR A 123 5.06 -10.99 -9.50
CA THR A 123 4.14 -11.17 -10.64
C THR A 123 2.66 -11.23 -10.25
N PHE A 124 2.33 -11.63 -9.03
CA PHE A 124 0.93 -11.69 -8.57
C PHE A 124 0.30 -10.31 -8.34
N PHE A 125 1.12 -9.27 -8.15
CA PHE A 125 0.71 -7.89 -7.88
C PHE A 125 1.18 -6.92 -8.96
N GLY A 126 1.64 -7.42 -10.11
CA GLY A 126 2.12 -6.62 -11.24
C GLY A 126 1.03 -6.26 -12.25
N PHE A 127 -0.25 -6.41 -11.90
CA PHE A 127 -1.36 -6.15 -12.81
C PHE A 127 -1.74 -4.66 -12.86
N GLN A 128 -2.48 -4.29 -13.90
CA GLN A 128 -2.84 -2.89 -14.18
C GLN A 128 -3.62 -2.24 -13.03
N TRP A 129 -4.45 -2.99 -12.31
CA TRP A 129 -5.22 -2.46 -11.18
C TRP A 129 -4.36 -2.19 -9.94
N ASP A 130 -3.32 -2.98 -9.70
CA ASP A 130 -2.37 -2.76 -8.60
C ASP A 130 -1.53 -1.51 -8.84
N ASN A 131 -1.03 -1.36 -10.07
CA ASN A 131 -0.32 -0.15 -10.49
C ASN A 131 -1.23 1.09 -10.40
N LEU A 132 -2.48 0.97 -10.85
CA LEU A 132 -3.45 2.07 -10.71
C LEU A 132 -3.67 2.42 -9.24
N LEU A 133 -3.83 1.44 -8.35
CA LEU A 133 -4.03 1.70 -6.93
C LEU A 133 -2.80 2.39 -6.30
N LEU A 134 -1.58 2.02 -6.70
CA LEU A 134 -0.35 2.71 -6.30
C LEU A 134 -0.28 4.15 -6.82
N GLU A 135 -0.58 4.37 -8.09
CA GLU A 135 -0.58 5.71 -8.70
C GLU A 135 -1.60 6.63 -8.03
N MET A 136 -2.84 6.15 -7.88
CA MET A 136 -3.91 6.92 -7.25
C MET A 136 -3.65 7.15 -5.77
N GLY A 137 -3.09 6.17 -5.07
CA GLY A 137 -2.64 6.30 -3.69
C GLY A 137 -1.56 7.35 -3.51
N PHE A 138 -0.56 7.35 -4.39
CA PHE A 138 0.51 8.36 -4.39
C PHE A 138 -0.06 9.75 -4.60
N LEU A 139 -0.94 9.93 -5.59
CA LEU A 139 -1.58 11.22 -5.86
C LEU A 139 -2.45 11.69 -4.68
N ALA A 140 -3.13 10.77 -3.99
CA ALA A 140 -3.96 11.09 -2.84
C ALA A 140 -3.17 11.67 -1.65
N ILE A 141 -1.86 11.44 -1.56
CA ILE A 141 -0.98 12.05 -0.55
C ILE A 141 -1.02 13.59 -0.64
N PHE A 142 -1.15 14.11 -1.86
CA PHE A 142 -1.09 15.54 -2.15
C PHE A 142 -2.46 16.21 -2.21
N LEU A 143 -3.56 15.44 -2.07
CA LEU A 143 -4.89 16.04 -1.99
C LEU A 143 -5.01 16.86 -0.68
N PRO A 144 -5.56 18.08 -0.75
CA PRO A 144 -5.78 18.89 0.44
C PRO A 144 -6.74 18.19 1.40
N PRO A 145 -6.54 18.34 2.73
CA PRO A 145 -7.46 17.79 3.71
C PRO A 145 -8.87 18.30 3.45
N LEU A 146 -9.87 17.43 3.61
CA LEU A 146 -11.29 17.78 3.47
C LEU A 146 -11.77 18.89 4.42
N ARG A 147 -10.94 19.33 5.38
CA ARG A 147 -11.20 20.42 6.34
C ARG A 147 -10.70 21.79 5.88
N VAL A 148 -9.95 21.84 4.78
CA VAL A 148 -9.49 23.10 4.15
C VAL A 148 -10.48 23.54 3.04
N CYS A 149 -11.41 22.65 2.73
CA CYS A 149 -12.79 22.96 2.36
C CYS A 149 -13.61 23.24 3.63
#